data_AF-A0A3D8I6N4-F1
#
_entry.id   AF-A0A3D8I6N4-F1
#
_cell.length_a   1.000
_cell.length_b   1.000
_cell.length_c   1.000
_cell.angle_alpha   90.00
_cell.angle_beta   90.00
_cell.angle_gamma   90.00
#
_symmetry.space_group_name_H-M   'P 1'
#
loop_
_entity.id
_entity.type
_entity.pdbx_description
1 polymer ?
#
loop_
_entity_poly.entity_id
_entity_poly.type
_entity_poly.pdbx_seq_one_letter_code
_entity_poly.pdbx_strand_id
1 'polypeptide(L)'
;MATLYSDLDITSVESSMQWIEHITQWEILKNAIALGRLHIEHIDIGEVGDWGIPINDEKRAFYPEYSQRAFSFNKDFKLVFIDGRFRVACVLATLYHCVKDTTILVHDFNNRPQYHRILEFVDIVDTCDTLAEFKIKDHLDKQRVQQVYEEFKYDCY
;
A
#
# COMPACT_ATOMS: atom_id res chain seq x y z
N MET A 1 8.97 0.47 14.64
CA MET A 1 9.53 -0.85 15.01
C MET A 1 10.44 -1.40 13.93
N ALA A 2 10.00 -1.51 12.66
CA ALA A 2 10.85 -2.04 11.58
C ALA A 2 12.23 -1.35 11.45
N THR A 3 12.26 -0.02 11.54
CA THR A 3 13.50 0.77 11.44
C THR A 3 14.46 0.64 12.64
N LEU A 4 14.00 0.11 13.79
CA LEU A 4 14.84 -0.11 15.00
C LEU A 4 15.60 -1.42 14.96
N TYR A 5 14.99 -2.47 14.40
CA TYR A 5 15.45 -3.85 14.56
C TYR A 5 15.91 -4.48 13.24
N SER A 6 16.06 -3.67 12.19
CA SER A 6 16.51 -4.14 10.89
C SER A 6 17.19 -3.03 10.08
N ASP A 7 18.00 -3.46 9.12
CA ASP A 7 18.63 -2.61 8.10
C ASP A 7 17.79 -2.55 6.82
N LEU A 8 16.47 -2.75 6.94
CA LEU A 8 15.57 -2.68 5.79
C LEU A 8 15.53 -1.27 5.20
N ASP A 9 15.48 -1.24 3.86
CA ASP A 9 15.11 -0.08 3.07
C ASP A 9 13.58 -0.08 2.91
N ILE A 10 12.94 1.00 3.34
CA ILE A 10 11.49 1.11 3.48
C ILE A 10 10.99 2.29 2.65
N THR A 11 10.04 2.02 1.76
CA THR A 11 9.21 3.05 1.13
C THR A 11 7.83 3.02 1.78
N SER A 12 7.37 4.17 2.29
CA SER A 12 6.05 4.34 2.89
C SER A 12 5.27 5.37 2.09
N VAL A 13 4.03 5.04 1.72
CA VAL A 13 3.11 5.97 1.06
C VAL A 13 2.11 6.50 2.09
N GLU A 14 1.90 7.81 2.13
CA GLU A 14 0.96 8.44 3.07
C GLU A 14 0.20 9.58 2.39
N SER A 15 -1.09 9.70 2.73
CA SER A 15 -1.99 10.76 2.26
C SER A 15 -2.00 12.00 3.15
N SER A 16 -1.78 11.84 4.45
CA SER A 16 -1.86 12.91 5.44
C SER A 16 -0.50 13.55 5.69
N MET A 17 -0.28 14.75 5.14
CA MET A 17 0.93 15.53 5.44
C MET A 17 1.07 15.82 6.94
N GLN A 18 -0.05 16.12 7.62
CA GLN A 18 -0.06 16.37 9.05
C GLN A 18 0.44 15.16 9.85
N TRP A 19 0.06 13.94 9.43
CA TRP A 19 0.55 12.72 10.04
C TRP A 19 2.05 12.52 9.80
N ILE A 20 2.53 12.77 8.57
CA ILE A 20 3.96 12.71 8.24
C ILE A 20 4.75 13.67 9.12
N GLU A 21 4.33 14.93 9.20
CA GLU A 21 4.96 15.95 10.06
C GLU A 21 4.97 15.53 11.53
N HIS A 22 3.92 14.86 12.00
CA HIS A 22 3.85 14.34 13.36
C HIS A 22 4.84 13.20 13.61
N ILE A 23 4.81 12.13 12.79
CA ILE A 23 5.63 10.93 13.03
C ILE A 23 7.11 11.19 12.77
N THR A 24 7.44 12.09 11.85
CA THR A 24 8.83 12.48 11.55
C THR A 24 9.47 13.29 12.69
N GLN A 25 8.72 13.67 13.73
CA GLN A 25 9.30 14.20 14.95
C GLN A 25 9.93 13.11 15.81
N TRP A 26 9.52 11.86 15.68
CA TRP A 26 10.01 10.74 16.46
C TRP A 26 11.45 10.40 16.08
N GLU A 27 12.32 10.33 17.08
CA GLU A 27 13.76 10.17 16.90
C GLU A 27 14.14 8.95 16.05
N ILE A 28 13.42 7.84 16.24
CA ILE A 28 13.54 6.64 15.42
C ILE A 28 13.36 6.90 13.92
N LEU A 29 12.35 7.68 13.52
CA LEU A 29 12.07 7.92 12.11
C LEU A 29 13.01 8.96 11.54
N LYS A 30 13.35 10.02 12.30
CA LYS A 30 14.39 10.99 11.92
C LYS A 30 15.69 10.29 11.56
N ASN A 31 16.14 9.39 12.43
CA ASN A 31 17.38 8.65 12.21
C ASN A 31 17.28 7.72 11.00
N ALA A 32 16.17 7.03 10.79
CA ALA A 32 15.98 6.17 9.61
C ALA A 32 15.98 6.98 8.29
N ILE A 33 15.35 8.16 8.28
CA ILE A 33 15.32 9.08 7.13
C ILE A 33 16.72 9.65 6.86
N ALA A 34 17.42 10.12 7.91
CA ALA A 34 18.76 10.67 7.79
C ALA A 34 19.79 9.65 7.27
N LEU A 35 19.58 8.37 7.59
CA LEU A 35 20.38 7.26 7.07
C LEU A 35 19.95 6.79 5.66
N GLY A 36 18.90 7.37 5.08
CA GLY A 36 18.38 6.96 3.78
C GLY A 36 17.75 5.57 3.75
N ARG A 37 17.22 5.09 4.88
CA ARG A 37 16.54 3.78 5.00
C ARG A 37 15.02 3.88 5.03
N LEU A 38 14.49 5.09 5.19
CA LEU A 38 13.06 5.35 5.17
C LEU A 38 12.77 6.49 4.18
N HIS A 39 12.03 6.15 3.14
CA HIS A 39 11.53 7.07 2.12
C HIS A 39 10.02 7.21 2.32
N ILE A 40 9.56 8.42 2.64
CA ILE A 40 8.13 8.70 2.81
C ILE A 40 7.66 9.48 1.59
N GLU A 41 6.74 8.88 0.84
CA GLU A 41 6.08 9.50 -0.31
C GLU A 41 4.72 10.04 0.13
N HIS A 42 4.61 11.38 0.19
CA HIS A 42 3.31 12.03 0.38
C HIS A 42 2.54 12.07 -0.93
N ILE A 43 1.29 11.61 -0.91
CA ILE A 43 0.38 11.65 -2.05
C ILE A 43 -0.78 12.56 -1.71
N ASP A 44 -0.81 13.70 -2.38
CA ASP A 44 -1.82 14.71 -2.19
C ASP A 44 -3.13 14.33 -2.89
N ILE A 45 -3.97 13.61 -2.15
CA ILE A 45 -5.33 13.21 -2.56
C ILE A 45 -6.39 14.22 -2.10
N GLY A 46 -6.00 15.45 -1.79
CA GLY A 46 -6.90 16.51 -1.34
C GLY A 46 -6.86 16.69 0.17
N GLU A 47 -7.81 17.46 0.70
CA GLU A 47 -7.98 17.58 2.15
C GLU A 47 -8.40 16.23 2.73
N VAL A 48 -7.69 15.76 3.75
CA VAL A 48 -7.95 14.46 4.38
C VAL A 48 -8.36 14.62 5.84
N GLY A 49 -9.31 13.79 6.26
CA GLY A 49 -9.77 13.69 7.64
C GLY A 49 -9.15 12.49 8.36
N ASP A 50 -9.97 11.84 9.19
CA ASP A 50 -9.56 10.66 9.94
C ASP A 50 -9.02 9.56 9.01
N TRP A 51 -7.94 8.91 9.45
CA TRP A 51 -7.31 7.79 8.74
C TRP A 51 -6.84 8.11 7.30
N GLY A 52 -6.62 9.39 7.00
CA GLY A 52 -6.16 9.84 5.67
C GLY A 52 -7.24 9.73 4.59
N ILE A 53 -8.51 9.65 4.97
CA ILE A 53 -9.64 9.59 4.03
C ILE A 53 -9.88 11.00 3.45
N PRO A 54 -9.96 11.17 2.12
CA PRO A 54 -10.35 12.43 1.50
C PRO A 54 -11.71 12.92 2.00
N ILE A 55 -11.81 14.20 2.37
CA ILE A 55 -13.06 14.84 2.83
C ILE A 55 -13.97 15.16 1.64
N ASN A 56 -13.38 15.36 0.46
CA ASN A 56 -14.07 15.65 -0.78
C ASN A 56 -13.29 15.08 -1.99
N ASP A 57 -13.88 15.17 -3.18
CA ASP A 57 -13.33 14.62 -4.42
C ASP A 57 -12.54 15.63 -5.26
N GLU A 58 -12.09 16.77 -4.69
CA GLU A 58 -11.38 17.82 -5.44
C GLU A 58 -10.12 17.31 -6.15
N LYS A 59 -9.43 16.33 -5.56
CA LYS A 59 -8.24 15.68 -6.12
C LYS A 59 -8.47 14.23 -6.49
N ARG A 60 -9.71 13.82 -6.76
CA ARG A 60 -10.05 12.45 -7.17
C ARG A 60 -9.22 11.95 -8.35
N ALA A 61 -8.85 12.82 -9.29
CA ALA A 61 -8.00 12.48 -10.43
C ALA A 61 -6.62 11.93 -10.02
N PHE A 62 -6.11 12.30 -8.83
CA PHE A 62 -4.82 11.90 -8.28
C PHE A 62 -4.89 10.65 -7.38
N TYR A 63 -6.07 10.15 -7.03
CA TYR A 63 -6.20 8.92 -6.20
C TYR A 63 -5.38 7.74 -6.73
N PRO A 64 -5.33 7.46 -8.06
CA PRO A 64 -4.52 6.36 -8.58
C PRO A 64 -3.02 6.50 -8.23
N GLU A 65 -2.50 7.70 -8.02
CA GLU A 65 -1.11 7.90 -7.64
C GLU A 65 -0.79 7.25 -6.29
N TYR A 66 -1.75 7.18 -5.37
CA TYR A 66 -1.56 6.57 -4.04
C TYR A 66 -1.11 5.12 -4.15
N SER A 67 -1.76 4.34 -5.02
CA SER A 67 -1.41 2.94 -5.23
C SER A 67 -0.20 2.73 -6.14
N GLN A 68 0.18 3.70 -6.97
CA GLN A 68 1.17 3.53 -8.03
C GLN A 68 2.55 4.11 -7.71
N ARG A 69 2.61 5.16 -6.87
CA ARG A 69 3.78 6.02 -6.78
C ARG A 69 5.04 5.28 -6.32
N ALA A 70 4.92 4.38 -5.34
CA ALA A 70 6.05 3.59 -4.84
C ALA A 70 6.77 2.81 -5.96
N PHE A 71 6.02 2.34 -6.97
CA PHE A 71 6.55 1.53 -8.07
C PHE A 71 7.29 2.35 -9.15
N SER A 72 7.22 3.67 -9.07
CA SER A 72 7.99 4.55 -9.95
C SER A 72 9.48 4.64 -9.55
N PHE A 73 9.80 4.27 -8.31
CA PHE A 73 11.15 4.33 -7.76
C PHE A 73 11.78 2.94 -7.59
N ASN A 74 10.99 1.95 -7.17
CA ASN A 74 11.45 0.58 -6.97
C ASN A 74 10.35 -0.42 -7.33
N LYS A 75 10.70 -1.56 -7.92
CA LYS A 75 9.75 -2.63 -8.26
C LYS A 75 10.07 -3.97 -7.63
N ASP A 76 11.22 -4.09 -6.97
CA ASP A 76 11.70 -5.35 -6.36
C ASP A 76 11.45 -5.37 -4.85
N PHE A 77 10.23 -5.01 -4.43
CA PHE A 77 9.81 -5.14 -3.04
C PHE A 77 9.68 -6.62 -2.68
N LYS A 78 10.36 -7.06 -1.62
CA LYS A 78 10.20 -8.45 -1.10
C LYS A 78 8.95 -8.60 -0.23
N LEU A 79 8.49 -7.51 0.37
CA LEU A 79 7.29 -7.45 1.19
C LEU A 79 6.55 -6.14 0.91
N VAL A 80 5.23 -6.22 0.76
CA VAL A 80 4.33 -5.07 0.69
C VAL A 80 3.27 -5.19 1.77
N PHE A 81 3.23 -4.22 2.68
CA PHE A 81 2.21 -4.15 3.73
C PHE A 81 1.18 -3.07 3.41
N ILE A 82 -0.08 -3.47 3.33
CA ILE A 82 -1.20 -2.65 2.88
C ILE A 82 -2.13 -2.40 4.06
N ASP A 83 -1.96 -1.21 4.66
CA ASP A 83 -2.75 -0.71 5.78
C ASP A 83 -3.20 0.76 5.58
N GLY A 84 -2.96 1.32 4.40
CA GLY A 84 -3.39 2.67 4.05
C GLY A 84 -4.79 2.74 3.45
N ARG A 85 -4.94 3.66 2.51
CA ARG A 85 -6.12 3.83 1.65
C ARG A 85 -6.00 3.03 0.35
N PHE A 86 -7.11 2.94 -0.38
CA PHE A 86 -7.17 2.27 -1.70
C PHE A 86 -6.63 0.84 -1.70
N ARG A 87 -6.93 0.07 -0.64
CA ARG A 87 -6.23 -1.19 -0.33
C ARG A 87 -6.29 -2.21 -1.48
N VAL A 88 -7.44 -2.37 -2.13
CA VAL A 88 -7.57 -3.26 -3.30
C VAL A 88 -6.70 -2.76 -4.47
N ALA A 89 -6.71 -1.46 -4.76
CA ALA A 89 -5.89 -0.89 -5.81
C ALA A 89 -4.38 -1.04 -5.52
N CYS A 90 -3.96 -0.91 -4.26
CA CYS A 90 -2.59 -1.15 -3.82
C CYS A 90 -2.17 -2.60 -4.07
N VAL A 91 -3.00 -3.60 -3.73
CA VAL A 91 -2.71 -5.01 -4.04
C VAL A 91 -2.55 -5.19 -5.55
N LEU A 92 -3.48 -4.67 -6.36
CA LEU A 92 -3.46 -4.83 -7.81
C LEU A 92 -2.25 -4.14 -8.45
N ALA A 93 -1.83 -2.99 -7.93
CA ALA A 93 -0.61 -2.31 -8.36
C ALA A 93 0.64 -3.16 -8.02
N THR A 94 0.70 -3.75 -6.83
CA THR A 94 1.77 -4.71 -6.46
C THR A 94 1.81 -5.89 -7.43
N LEU A 95 0.66 -6.49 -7.74
CA LEU A 95 0.56 -7.62 -8.67
C LEU A 95 1.03 -7.25 -10.10
N TYR A 96 0.82 -6.00 -10.50
CA TYR A 96 1.24 -5.53 -11.82
C TYR A 96 2.75 -5.30 -11.92
N HIS A 97 3.35 -4.69 -10.89
CA HIS A 97 4.75 -4.23 -10.92
C HIS A 97 5.77 -5.19 -10.30
N CYS A 98 5.40 -5.95 -9.28
CA CYS A 98 6.34 -6.77 -8.51
C CYS A 98 6.47 -8.20 -9.05
N VAL A 99 7.49 -8.90 -8.54
CA VAL A 99 7.80 -10.30 -8.89
C VAL A 99 7.02 -11.27 -8.00
N LYS A 100 6.90 -12.53 -8.45
CA LYS A 100 6.14 -13.59 -7.78
C LYS A 100 6.52 -13.81 -6.31
N ASP A 101 7.79 -13.63 -5.95
CA ASP A 101 8.30 -13.88 -4.60
C ASP A 101 7.97 -12.76 -3.59
N THR A 102 7.18 -11.76 -4.00
CA THR A 102 6.71 -10.69 -3.12
C THR A 102 5.67 -11.22 -2.14
N THR A 103 5.93 -11.06 -0.85
CA THR A 103 4.93 -11.30 0.21
C THR A 103 4.00 -10.10 0.32
N ILE A 104 2.69 -10.33 0.33
CA ILE A 104 1.70 -9.25 0.47
C ILE A 104 0.95 -9.45 1.78
N LEU A 105 0.96 -8.43 2.63
CA LEU A 105 0.21 -8.38 3.88
C LEU A 105 -0.91 -7.35 3.75
N VAL A 106 -2.16 -7.71 4.04
CA VAL A 106 -3.30 -6.79 3.97
C VAL A 106 -4.03 -6.75 5.31
N HIS A 107 -4.05 -5.58 5.95
CA HIS A 107 -4.79 -5.38 7.19
C HIS A 107 -6.30 -5.27 6.92
N ASP A 108 -7.12 -5.63 7.92
CA ASP A 108 -8.59 -5.68 7.84
C ASP A 108 -9.15 -6.49 6.66
N PHE A 109 -8.44 -7.51 6.20
CA PHE A 109 -8.91 -8.37 5.13
C PHE A 109 -10.12 -9.21 5.56
N ASN A 110 -9.99 -9.95 6.67
CA ASN A 110 -10.98 -10.96 7.06
C ASN A 110 -12.37 -10.38 7.39
N ASN A 111 -12.44 -9.09 7.76
CA ASN A 111 -13.66 -8.38 8.15
C ASN A 111 -14.19 -7.41 7.09
N ARG A 112 -13.58 -7.34 5.89
CA ARG A 112 -14.00 -6.42 4.81
C ARG A 112 -14.18 -7.17 3.49
N PRO A 113 -15.39 -7.68 3.21
CA PRO A 113 -15.67 -8.49 2.02
C PRO A 113 -15.33 -7.84 0.69
N GLN A 114 -15.34 -6.51 0.60
CA GLN A 114 -14.94 -5.81 -0.62
C GLN A 114 -13.48 -6.07 -1.01
N TYR A 115 -12.61 -6.39 -0.05
CA TYR A 115 -11.22 -6.73 -0.31
C TYR A 115 -11.04 -8.12 -0.91
N HIS A 116 -12.02 -9.02 -0.76
CA HIS A 116 -11.96 -10.39 -1.28
C HIS A 116 -11.86 -10.46 -2.80
N ARG A 117 -12.12 -9.34 -3.51
CA ARG A 117 -11.89 -9.23 -4.95
C ARG A 117 -10.48 -9.67 -5.35
N ILE A 118 -9.48 -9.43 -4.51
CA ILE A 118 -8.08 -9.78 -4.80
C ILE A 118 -7.84 -11.29 -4.85
N LEU A 119 -8.71 -12.13 -4.26
CA LEU A 119 -8.58 -13.60 -4.24
C LEU A 119 -8.64 -14.23 -5.63
N GLU A 120 -9.06 -13.47 -6.65
CA GLU A 120 -8.89 -13.86 -8.05
C GLU A 120 -7.40 -14.10 -8.39
N PHE A 121 -6.50 -13.31 -7.81
CA PHE A 121 -5.09 -13.18 -8.21
C PHE A 121 -4.07 -13.68 -7.20
N VAL A 122 -4.47 -13.81 -5.94
CA VAL A 122 -3.58 -14.24 -4.85
C VAL A 122 -4.14 -15.45 -4.12
N ASP A 123 -3.25 -16.23 -3.51
CA ASP A 123 -3.61 -17.29 -2.57
C ASP A 123 -3.34 -16.81 -1.14
N ILE A 124 -4.27 -17.09 -0.22
CA ILE A 124 -4.04 -16.88 1.22
C ILE A 124 -2.95 -17.85 1.66
N VAL A 125 -1.93 -17.33 2.35
CA VAL A 125 -0.86 -18.11 2.96
C VAL A 125 -1.20 -18.36 4.43
N ASP A 126 -1.53 -17.32 5.18
CA ASP A 126 -1.90 -17.38 6.59
C ASP A 126 -2.76 -16.18 6.99
N THR A 127 -3.35 -16.22 8.19
CA THR A 127 -4.16 -15.14 8.75
C THR A 127 -3.98 -15.01 10.26
N CYS A 128 -4.05 -13.79 10.78
CA CYS A 128 -4.08 -13.50 12.22
C CYS A 128 -5.05 -12.34 12.49
N ASP A 129 -6.09 -12.58 13.30
CA ASP A 129 -7.20 -11.64 13.52
C ASP A 129 -7.79 -11.10 12.21
N THR A 130 -7.56 -9.82 11.90
CA THR A 130 -8.04 -9.19 10.65
C THR A 130 -6.96 -9.09 9.57
N LEU A 131 -5.71 -9.43 9.87
CA LEU A 131 -4.57 -9.44 8.94
C LEU A 131 -4.55 -10.75 8.15
N ALA A 132 -4.28 -10.64 6.85
CA ALA A 132 -4.03 -11.79 5.98
C ALA A 132 -2.72 -11.64 5.20
N GLU A 133 -2.00 -12.76 5.09
CA GLU A 133 -0.82 -12.90 4.24
C GLU A 133 -1.19 -13.60 2.93
N PHE A 134 -0.60 -13.11 1.84
CA PHE A 134 -0.85 -13.60 0.50
C PHE A 134 0.43 -13.81 -0.28
N LYS A 135 0.36 -14.79 -1.19
CA LYS A 135 1.32 -14.99 -2.27
C LYS A 135 0.66 -14.78 -3.63
N ILE A 136 1.45 -14.36 -4.60
CA ILE A 136 0.98 -14.16 -5.98
C ILE A 136 0.81 -15.53 -6.67
N LYS A 137 -0.33 -15.73 -7.36
CA LYS A 137 -0.58 -16.96 -8.12
C LYS A 137 0.38 -17.11 -9.32
N ASP A 138 0.72 -18.35 -9.65
CA ASP A 138 1.71 -18.72 -10.68
C ASP A 138 1.38 -18.23 -12.10
N HIS A 139 0.09 -18.20 -12.45
CA HIS A 139 -0.40 -17.85 -13.79
C HIS A 139 -1.22 -16.56 -13.74
N LEU A 140 -0.61 -15.48 -13.26
CA LEU A 140 -1.25 -14.18 -13.15
C LEU A 140 -1.54 -13.57 -14.53
N ASP A 141 -2.81 -13.40 -14.86
CA ASP A 141 -3.25 -12.63 -16.02
C ASP A 141 -3.14 -11.12 -15.73
N LYS A 142 -2.04 -10.51 -16.18
CA LYS A 142 -1.79 -9.07 -16.00
C LYS A 142 -2.82 -8.18 -16.69
N GLN A 143 -3.42 -8.63 -17.80
CA GLN A 143 -4.46 -7.86 -18.46
C GLN A 143 -5.71 -7.83 -17.59
N ARG A 144 -6.06 -8.96 -16.98
CA ARG A 144 -7.17 -9.05 -16.03
C ARG A 144 -6.91 -8.24 -14.76
N VAL A 145 -5.69 -8.29 -14.21
CA VAL A 145 -5.29 -7.43 -13.08
C VAL A 145 -5.51 -5.95 -13.43
N GLN A 146 -5.08 -5.51 -14.61
CA GLN A 146 -5.24 -4.13 -15.05
C GLN A 146 -6.73 -3.74 -15.19
N GLN A 147 -7.58 -4.63 -15.72
CA GLN A 147 -9.02 -4.38 -15.82
C GLN A 147 -9.64 -4.17 -14.44
N VAL A 148 -9.33 -5.06 -13.48
CA VAL A 148 -9.87 -4.93 -12.12
C VAL A 148 -9.27 -3.69 -11.43
N TYR A 149 -8.01 -3.34 -11.71
CA TYR A 149 -7.43 -2.11 -11.18
C TYR A 149 -8.22 -0.86 -11.62
N GLU A 150 -8.64 -0.80 -12.89
CA GLU A 150 -9.47 0.30 -13.39
C GLU A 150 -10.81 0.45 -12.65
N GLU A 151 -11.38 -0.67 -12.14
CA GLU A 151 -12.60 -0.67 -11.33
C GLU A 151 -12.35 -0.07 -9.91
N PHE A 152 -11.17 -0.31 -9.33
CA PHE A 152 -10.88 0.00 -7.91
C PHE A 152 -9.95 1.18 -7.67
N LYS A 153 -9.29 1.74 -8.70
CA LYS A 153 -8.25 2.79 -8.52
C LYS A 153 -8.74 4.11 -7.90
N TYR A 154 -10.05 4.28 -7.76
CA TYR A 154 -10.68 5.41 -7.07
C TYR A 154 -11.44 5.00 -5.80
N ASP A 155 -11.43 3.71 -5.43
CA ASP A 155 -12.12 3.20 -4.25
C ASP A 155 -11.25 3.35 -3.00
N CYS A 156 -11.59 4.32 -2.15
CA CYS A 156 -10.81 4.66 -0.96
C CYS A 156 -11.12 3.78 0.26
N TYR A 157 -12.15 2.92 0.20
CA TYR A 157 -12.79 2.32 1.39
C TYR A 157 -12.59 0.80 1.56
#